data_AF-A0A378A0R6-F1
#
_entry.id   AF-A0A378A0R6-F1
#
_cell.length_a   1.000
_cell.length_b   1.000
_cell.length_c   1.000
_cell.angle_alpha   90.00
_cell.angle_beta   90.00
_cell.angle_gamma   90.00
#
_symmetry.space_group_name_H-M   'P 1'
#
loop_
_entity.id
_entity.type
_entity.pdbx_description
1 polymer ?
#
loop_
_entity_poly.entity_id
_entity_poly.type
_entity_poly.pdbx_seq_one_letter_code
_entity_poly.pdbx_strand_id
1 'polypeptide(L)'
;MFDTNDFIIITQRFHCERALFIALHMGIQAQCYAVPSPKDMWSVRLREFGARFGALADLYIFKREPRFLGPLIPIPAQQHDVPDDAQSYPAVTPEQLLELQKEK
;
A
#
# COMPACT_ATOMS: atom_id res chain seq x y z
N MET A 1 -8.11 0.64 -13.86
CA MET A 1 -8.44 0.56 -12.42
C MET A 1 -8.43 -0.90 -12.11
N PHE A 2 -7.75 -1.30 -11.04
CA PHE A 2 -7.81 -2.69 -10.61
C PHE A 2 -9.06 -2.80 -9.75
N ASP A 3 -10.09 -3.46 -10.27
CA ASP A 3 -11.35 -3.70 -9.56
C ASP A 3 -11.16 -4.92 -8.64
N THR A 4 -10.42 -4.69 -7.55
CA THR A 4 -10.16 -5.71 -6.52
C THR A 4 -10.30 -5.09 -5.14
N ASN A 5 -10.96 -5.83 -4.25
CA ASN A 5 -11.18 -5.40 -2.87
C ASN A 5 -9.97 -5.62 -1.98
N ASP A 6 -9.12 -6.60 -2.32
CA ASP A 6 -7.95 -6.99 -1.54
C ASP A 6 -6.69 -6.93 -2.42
N PHE A 7 -5.76 -6.04 -2.05
CA PHE A 7 -4.46 -5.96 -2.73
C PHE A 7 -3.36 -5.42 -1.83
N ILE A 8 -2.12 -5.75 -2.21
CA ILE A 8 -0.92 -5.32 -1.52
C ILE A 8 -0.24 -4.22 -2.35
N ILE A 9 0.05 -3.08 -1.71
CA ILE A 9 0.81 -1.98 -2.28
C ILE A 9 2.25 -2.07 -1.75
N ILE A 10 3.23 -2.08 -2.64
CA ILE A 10 4.65 -2.07 -2.26
C ILE A 10 5.29 -0.81 -2.84
N THR A 11 5.70 0.12 -1.97
CA THR A 11 6.31 1.38 -2.40
C THR A 11 7.14 2.02 -1.28
N GLN A 12 7.67 3.21 -1.51
CA GLN A 12 8.36 4.02 -0.51
C GLN A 12 7.39 4.42 0.61
N ARG A 13 7.88 4.50 1.85
CA ARG A 13 7.06 4.78 3.05
C ARG A 13 6.06 5.92 2.87
N PHE A 14 6.51 6.96 2.21
CA PHE A 14 5.84 8.24 2.11
C PHE A 14 4.71 8.24 1.05
N HIS A 15 4.83 7.38 0.04
CA HIS A 15 3.73 7.03 -0.87
C HIS A 15 2.75 6.04 -0.23
N CYS A 16 3.27 5.08 0.54
CA CYS A 16 2.46 4.08 1.23
C CYS A 16 1.40 4.71 2.13
N GLU A 17 1.80 5.68 2.96
CA GLU A 17 0.90 6.35 3.91
C GLU A 17 -0.28 7.04 3.20
N ARG A 18 -0.02 7.75 2.10
CA ARG A 18 -1.08 8.41 1.33
C ARG A 18 -1.98 7.42 0.59
N ALA A 19 -1.40 6.37 -0.01
CA ALA A 19 -2.17 5.37 -0.75
C ALA A 19 -3.11 4.59 0.17
N LEU A 20 -2.62 4.19 1.35
CA LEU A 20 -3.43 3.50 2.36
C LEU A 20 -4.58 4.39 2.86
N PHE A 21 -4.32 5.68 3.08
CA PHE A 21 -5.35 6.64 3.49
C PHE A 21 -6.49 6.76 2.47
N ILE A 22 -6.15 6.86 1.18
CA ILE A 22 -7.14 6.93 0.09
C ILE A 22 -7.93 5.62 0.01
N ALA A 23 -7.26 4.47 0.07
CA ALA A 23 -7.90 3.15 0.02
C ALA A 23 -8.93 2.97 1.15
N LEU A 24 -8.56 3.33 2.38
CA LEU A 24 -9.47 3.31 3.54
C LEU A 24 -10.67 4.24 3.33
N HIS A 25 -10.46 5.45 2.82
CA HIS A 25 -11.56 6.39 2.52
C HIS A 25 -12.51 5.86 1.44
N MET A 26 -12.01 5.07 0.49
CA MET A 26 -12.81 4.42 -0.55
C MET A 26 -13.42 3.07 -0.12
N GLY A 27 -13.16 2.61 1.11
CA GLY A 27 -13.65 1.34 1.63
C GLY A 27 -12.94 0.10 1.08
N ILE A 28 -11.72 0.26 0.55
CA ILE A 28 -10.95 -0.82 -0.06
C ILE A 28 -9.93 -1.37 0.94
N GLN A 29 -9.83 -2.69 1.06
CA GLN A 29 -8.92 -3.37 1.98
C GLN A 29 -7.53 -3.50 1.33
N ALA A 30 -6.69 -2.49 1.53
CA ALA A 30 -5.32 -2.49 1.04
C ALA A 30 -4.30 -2.66 2.17
N GLN A 31 -3.26 -3.47 1.93
CA GLN A 31 -2.10 -3.56 2.82
C GLN A 31 -0.89 -2.88 2.16
N CYS A 32 -0.15 -2.03 2.88
CA CYS A 32 1.06 -1.40 2.34
C CYS A 32 2.33 -1.91 3.01
N TYR A 33 3.34 -2.27 2.21
CA TYR A 33 4.69 -2.58 2.68
C TYR A 33 5.66 -1.50 2.21
N ALA A 34 6.27 -0.83 3.19
CA ALA A 34 7.18 0.27 2.96
C ALA A 34 8.62 -0.22 2.79
N VAL A 35 9.23 0.11 1.65
CA VAL A 35 10.66 -0.12 1.39
C VAL A 35 11.47 1.03 2.02
N PRO A 36 12.66 0.75 2.60
CA PRO A 36 13.53 1.79 3.15
C PRO A 36 13.87 2.86 2.09
N SER A 37 13.71 4.12 2.47
CA SER A 37 13.99 5.28 1.61
C SER A 37 15.29 5.99 2.04
N PRO A 38 15.95 6.74 1.14
CA PRO A 38 17.17 7.49 1.46
C PRO A 38 16.98 8.48 2.62
N LYS A 39 18.02 8.66 3.45
CA LYS A 39 17.95 9.45 4.71
C LYS A 39 17.94 10.97 4.49
N ASP A 40 18.55 11.45 3.41
CA ASP A 40 18.68 12.90 3.13
C ASP A 40 17.64 13.39 2.12
N MET A 41 16.44 13.70 2.62
CA MET A 41 15.30 14.12 1.78
C MET A 41 14.47 15.23 2.45
N TRP A 42 15.11 16.21 3.08
CA TRP A 42 14.41 17.27 3.82
C TRP A 42 13.45 18.10 2.95
N SER A 43 13.87 18.46 1.73
CA SER A 43 13.03 19.16 0.76
C SER A 43 11.79 18.34 0.35
N VAL A 44 11.93 17.02 0.24
CA VAL A 44 10.83 16.12 -0.09
C VAL A 44 9.85 16.01 1.07
N ARG A 45 10.32 15.96 2.31
CA ARG A 45 9.46 15.93 3.51
C ARG A 45 8.56 17.16 3.62
N LEU A 46 9.10 18.35 3.39
CA LEU A 46 8.30 19.58 3.43
C LEU A 46 7.23 19.59 2.33
N ARG A 47 7.61 19.22 1.10
CA ARG A 47 6.66 19.09 -0.01
C ARG A 47 5.57 18.07 0.30
N GLU A 48 5.95 16.97 0.92
CA GLU A 48 5.01 15.91 1.24
C GLU A 48 4.00 16.30 2.30
N PHE A 49 4.41 17.07 3.31
CA PHE A 49 3.47 17.64 4.26
C PHE A 49 2.38 18.45 3.54
N GLY A 50 2.77 19.34 2.63
CA GLY A 50 1.82 20.07 1.78
C GLY A 50 0.95 19.15 0.93
N ALA A 51 1.54 18.11 0.33
CA ALA A 51 0.81 17.13 -0.45
C ALA A 51 -0.20 16.29 0.37
N ARG A 52 0.09 16.00 1.64
CA ARG A 52 -0.83 15.31 2.55
C ARG A 52 -2.05 16.17 2.86
N PHE A 53 -1.84 17.44 3.19
CA PHE A 53 -2.94 18.39 3.37
C PHE A 53 -3.74 18.59 2.09
N GLY A 54 -3.05 18.69 0.95
CA GLY A 54 -3.68 18.73 -0.36
C GLY A 54 -4.58 17.51 -0.60
N ALA A 55 -4.10 16.30 -0.31
CA ALA A 55 -4.88 15.08 -0.45
C ALA A 55 -6.10 15.02 0.49
N LEU A 56 -5.97 15.50 1.73
CA LEU A 56 -7.10 15.62 2.66
C LEU A 56 -8.16 16.59 2.12
N ALA A 57 -7.74 17.80 1.71
CA ALA A 57 -8.65 18.77 1.09
C ALA A 57 -9.29 18.20 -0.18
N ASP A 58 -8.52 17.49 -1.00
CA ASP A 58 -9.00 16.87 -2.23
C ASP A 58 -10.07 15.82 -1.97
N LEU A 59 -9.88 14.94 -0.98
CA LEU A 59 -10.82 13.87 -0.65
C LEU A 59 -12.10 14.40 0.01
N TYR A 60 -11.98 15.32 0.97
CA TYR A 60 -13.14 15.76 1.78
C TYR A 60 -13.89 16.97 1.20
N ILE A 61 -13.20 17.85 0.47
CA ILE A 61 -13.80 19.09 -0.05
C ILE A 61 -14.04 19.00 -1.55
N PHE A 62 -12.99 18.72 -2.32
CA PHE A 62 -13.06 18.80 -3.79
C PHE A 62 -13.59 17.52 -4.47
N LYS A 63 -13.56 16.38 -3.76
CA LYS A 63 -14.01 15.06 -4.23
C LYS A 63 -13.51 14.74 -5.64
N ARG A 64 -12.23 14.98 -5.92
CA ARG A 64 -11.70 14.75 -7.26
C ARG A 64 -11.68 13.28 -7.61
N GLU A 65 -12.20 12.97 -8.79
CA GLU A 65 -12.20 11.63 -9.34
C GLU A 65 -10.94 11.36 -10.18
N PRO A 66 -10.47 10.11 -10.24
CA PRO A 66 -9.34 9.72 -11.07
C PRO A 66 -9.64 9.99 -12.56
N ARG A 67 -8.83 10.86 -13.17
CA ARG A 67 -9.02 11.32 -14.55
C ARG A 67 -8.91 10.20 -15.60
N PHE A 68 -8.12 9.15 -15.31
CA PHE A 68 -7.86 8.07 -16.25
C PHE A 68 -7.91 6.71 -15.56
N LEU A 69 -9.05 6.03 -15.67
CA LEU A 69 -9.22 4.68 -15.14
C LEU A 69 -8.73 3.61 -16.12
N GLY A 70 -8.68 3.88 -17.42
CA GLY A 70 -8.33 2.89 -18.44
C GLY A 70 -9.35 1.75 -18.55
N PRO A 71 -9.29 0.91 -19.61
CA PRO A 71 -10.16 -0.26 -19.73
C PRO A 71 -9.85 -1.29 -18.63
N LEU A 72 -10.90 -1.97 -18.14
CA LEU A 72 -10.77 -3.06 -17.20
C LEU A 72 -10.21 -4.29 -17.93
N ILE A 73 -9.02 -4.72 -17.54
CA ILE A 73 -8.41 -5.96 -18.02
C ILE A 73 -8.56 -6.98 -16.89
N PRO A 74 -9.28 -8.10 -17.09
CA PRO A 74 -9.45 -9.09 -16.05
C PRO A 74 -8.09 -9.69 -15.70
N ILE A 75 -7.79 -9.75 -14.42
CA ILE A 75 -6.61 -10.47 -13.93
C ILE A 75 -6.95 -11.96 -14.05
N PRO A 76 -6.15 -12.76 -14.79
CA PRO A 76 -6.41 -14.18 -14.87
C PRO A 76 -6.31 -14.78 -13.47
N ALA A 77 -7.37 -15.48 -13.04
CA ALA A 77 -7.35 -16.32 -11.86
C ALA A 77 -6.41 -17.50 -12.14
N GLN A 78 -5.11 -17.26 -12.02
CA GLN A 78 -4.15 -18.32 -11.92
C GLN A 78 -4.44 -18.98 -10.57
N GLN A 79 -5.21 -20.08 -10.57
CA GLN A 79 -5.19 -21.05 -9.49
C GLN A 79 -3.76 -21.61 -9.45
N HIS A 80 -2.86 -20.87 -8.81
CA HIS A 80 -1.85 -21.55 -8.05
C HIS A 80 -2.62 -22.19 -6.91
N ASP A 81 -2.75 -23.52 -6.95
CA ASP A 81 -3.09 -24.31 -5.78
C ASP A 81 -1.96 -24.04 -4.77
N VAL A 82 -2.14 -22.97 -4.02
CA VAL A 82 -1.37 -22.71 -2.82
C VAL A 82 -1.72 -23.88 -1.92
N PRO A 83 -0.77 -24.79 -1.64
CA PRO A 83 -1.10 -25.95 -0.83
C PRO A 83 -1.60 -25.46 0.54
N ASP A 84 -2.57 -26.16 1.14
CA ASP A 84 -3.25 -25.72 2.37
C ASP A 84 -2.29 -25.49 3.56
N ASP A 85 -1.07 -26.01 3.47
CA ASP A 85 0.02 -25.86 4.42
C ASP A 85 0.93 -24.63 4.17
N ALA A 86 0.74 -23.92 3.05
CA ALA A 86 1.52 -22.74 2.73
C ALA A 86 1.20 -21.62 3.72
N GLN A 87 2.24 -21.09 4.36
CA GLN A 87 2.11 -19.98 5.29
C GLN A 87 1.53 -18.75 4.57
N SER A 88 0.28 -18.43 4.89
CA SER A 88 -0.37 -17.18 4.52
C SER A 88 0.26 -16.01 5.26
N TYR A 89 0.03 -14.78 4.80
CA TYR A 89 0.63 -13.61 5.45
C TYR A 89 0.13 -13.46 6.89
N PRO A 90 1.02 -13.25 7.87
CA PRO A 90 2.46 -13.02 7.71
C PRO A 90 3.26 -14.30 7.42
N ALA A 91 4.16 -14.24 6.42
CA ALA A 91 5.02 -15.35 5.98
C ALA A 91 6.02 -15.86 7.04
N VAL A 92 5.97 -15.29 8.23
CA VAL A 92 6.79 -15.62 9.40
C VAL A 92 5.92 -15.40 10.64
N THR A 93 5.96 -16.36 11.55
CA THR A 93 5.30 -16.20 12.85
C THR A 93 6.03 -15.15 13.71
N PRO A 94 5.35 -14.53 14.69
CA PRO A 94 5.99 -13.56 15.60
C PRO A 94 7.23 -14.12 16.31
N GLU A 95 7.20 -15.41 16.64
CA GLU A 95 8.33 -16.16 17.23
C GLU A 95 9.53 -16.20 16.26
N GLN A 96 9.30 -16.60 15.00
CA GLN A 96 10.35 -16.67 13.96
C GLN A 96 10.94 -15.31 13.60
N LEU A 97 10.14 -14.23 13.66
CA LEU A 97 10.63 -12.87 13.49
C LEU A 97 11.62 -12.45 14.57
N LEU A 98 11.36 -12.83 15.82
CA LEU A 98 12.24 -12.54 16.95
C LEU A 98 13.57 -13.30 16.86
N GLU A 99 13.55 -14.53 16.33
CA GLU A 99 14.77 -15.32 16.07
C GLU A 99 15.62 -14.70 14.96
N LEU A 100 15.02 -14.33 13.83
CA LEU A 100 15.71 -13.62 12.73
C LEU A 100 16.31 -12.28 13.15
N GLN A 101 15.71 -11.59 14.11
CA GLN A 101 16.24 -10.36 14.68
C GLN A 101 17.42 -10.59 15.62
N LYS A 102 17.54 -11.78 16.24
CA LYS A 102 18.65 -12.15 17.11
C LYS A 102 19.89 -12.62 16.35
N GLU A 103 19.71 -13.18 15.14
CA GLU A 103 20.82 -13.59 14.27
C GLU A 103 21.51 -12.43 13.53
N LYS A 104 21.03 -11.20 13.70
CA LYS A 104 21.52 -10.00 13.01
C LYS A 104 22.25 -9.06 13.95
#